data_AF-A0A090RVS4-F1
#
_entry.id   AF-A0A090RVS4-F1
#
_cell.length_a   1.000
_cell.length_b   1.000
_cell.length_c   1.000
_cell.angle_alpha   90.00
_cell.angle_beta   90.00
_cell.angle_gamma   90.00
#
_symmetry.space_group_name_H-M   'P 1'
#
loop_
_entity.id
_entity.type
_entity.pdbx_description
1 polymer ?
#
loop_
_entity_poly.entity_id
_entity_poly.type
_entity_poly.pdbx_seq_one_letter_code
_entity_poly.pdbx_strand_id
1 'polypeptide(L)' 'MEVNSSPGLEGIENATGKDVAGLIYEFIEKNAKPNNNKTKGRG' A
#
# COMPACT_ATOMS: atom_id res chain seq x y z
N MET A 1 -6.05 15.37 -24.95
CA MET A 1 -4.95 15.13 -24.00
C MET A 1 -5.40 14.03 -23.08
N GLU A 2 -4.95 12.80 -23.32
CA GLU A 2 -5.17 11.71 -22.36
C GLU A 2 -4.36 12.03 -21.10
N VAL A 3 -5.08 12.29 -20.02
CA VAL A 3 -4.49 12.45 -18.70
C VAL A 3 -4.46 11.07 -18.08
N ASN A 4 -3.26 10.50 -17.96
CA ASN A 4 -3.04 9.26 -17.24
C ASN A 4 -3.36 9.51 -15.76
N SER A 5 -4.62 9.31 -15.39
CA SER A 5 -5.17 9.57 -14.06
C SER A 5 -4.79 8.50 -13.03
N SER A 6 -4.00 7.52 -13.44
CA SER A 6 -3.39 6.54 -12.55
C SER A 6 -1.88 6.58 -12.71
N PRO A 7 -1.20 7.67 -12.27
CA PRO A 7 0.19 7.54 -11.92
C PRO A 7 0.19 6.55 -10.76
N GLY A 8 0.78 5.38 -10.94
CA GLY A 8 0.88 4.42 -9.84
C GLY A 8 1.76 4.99 -8.72
N LEU A 9 2.50 4.11 -8.05
CA LEU A 9 3.53 4.56 -7.12
C LEU A 9 4.68 5.29 -7.86
N GLU A 10 4.84 5.06 -9.17
CA GLU A 10 5.91 5.61 -9.99
C GLU A 10 6.07 7.14 -9.90
N GLY A 11 4.97 7.90 -9.85
CA GLY A 11 5.03 9.36 -9.76
C GLY A 11 5.59 9.86 -8.43
N ILE A 12 5.16 9.25 -7.32
CA ILE A 12 5.64 9.61 -5.98
C ILE A 12 7.05 9.07 -5.73
N GLU A 13 7.38 7.90 -6.26
CA GLU A 13 8.72 7.31 -6.15
C GLU A 13 9.76 8.16 -6.92
N ASN A 14 9.43 8.61 -8.13
CA ASN A 14 10.29 9.51 -8.90
C ASN A 14 10.42 10.91 -8.27
N ALA A 15 9.35 11.44 -7.68
CA ALA A 15 9.37 12.76 -7.04
C ALA A 15 10.11 12.77 -5.70
N THR A 16 10.09 11.65 -4.96
CA THR A 16 10.62 11.58 -3.59
C THR A 16 11.90 10.74 -3.47
N GLY A 17 12.26 9.97 -4.50
CA GLY A 17 13.38 9.04 -4.49
C GLY A 17 13.23 7.90 -3.48
N LYS A 18 12.00 7.66 -2.98
CA LYS A 18 11.70 6.62 -1.99
C LYS A 18 11.01 5.45 -2.68
N ASP A 19 11.37 4.23 -2.30
CA ASP A 19 10.66 3.02 -2.71
C ASP A 19 9.38 2.88 -1.87
N VAL A 20 8.27 3.37 -2.41
CA VAL A 20 6.98 3.38 -1.73
C VAL A 20 6.38 1.98 -1.74
N ALA A 21 6.58 1.22 -2.81
CA ALA A 21 6.13 -0.17 -2.91
C ALA A 21 6.80 -1.05 -1.85
N GLY A 22 8.11 -0.93 -1.66
CA GLY A 22 8.87 -1.64 -0.64
C GLY A 22 8.41 -1.28 0.77
N LEU A 23 8.16 0.01 1.04
CA LEU A 23 7.62 0.46 2.33
C LEU A 23 6.23 -0.11 2.63
N ILE A 24 5.35 -0.21 1.62
CA ILE A 24 4.03 -0.83 1.75
C ILE A 24 4.20 -2.32 2.07
N TYR A 25 5.08 -3.00 1.35
CA TYR A 25 5.34 -4.42 1.55
C TYR A 25 5.89 -4.70 2.96
N GLU A 26 6.90 -3.94 3.40
CA GLU A 26 7.43 -4.04 4.77
C GLU A 26 6.36 -3.74 5.83
N PHE A 27 5.52 -2.75 5.59
CA PHE A 27 4.43 -2.42 6.51
C PHE A 27 3.46 -3.60 6.61
N ILE A 28 3.10 -4.22 5.49
CA ILE A 28 2.26 -5.40 5.47
C ILE A 28 2.95 -6.55 6.20
N GLU A 29 4.21 -6.87 5.91
CA GLU A 29 4.93 -7.95 6.60
C GLU A 29 4.99 -7.76 8.12
N LYS A 30 5.26 -6.53 8.58
CA LYS A 30 5.35 -6.22 10.01
C LYS A 30 3.98 -6.21 10.72
N ASN A 31 2.90 -5.86 10.02
CA ASN A 31 1.58 -5.68 10.62
C ASN A 31 0.57 -6.80 10.31
N ALA A 32 0.82 -7.62 9.28
CA ALA A 32 -0.01 -8.75 8.90
C ALA A 32 0.16 -9.87 9.92
N LYS A 33 -0.59 -9.78 11.02
CA LYS A 33 -0.74 -10.88 11.96
C LYS A 33 -1.54 -11.99 11.28
N PRO A 34 -1.03 -13.24 11.21
CA PRO A 34 -1.85 -14.36 10.77
C PRO A 34 -3.08 -14.47 11.68
N ASN A 35 -4.25 -14.69 11.07
CA ASN A 35 -5.55 -14.83 11.76
C ASN A 35 -6.16 -13.56 12.39
N ASN A 36 -5.82 -12.36 11.90
CA ASN A 36 -6.47 -11.12 12.38
C ASN A 36 -7.81 -10.79 11.69
N ASN A 37 -8.42 -11.76 11.02
CA ASN A 37 -9.79 -11.64 10.53
C ASN A 37 -10.77 -11.84 11.71
N LYS A 38 -10.78 -10.90 12.67
CA LYS A 38 -11.92 -10.78 13.58
C LYS A 38 -13.11 -10.39 12.73
N THR A 39 -14.00 -11.35 12.45
CA THR A 39 -15.33 -11.04 11.96
C THR A 39 -15.94 -10.02 12.90
N LYS A 40 -16.26 -8.81 12.41
CA LYS A 40 -17.07 -7.85 13.15
C LYS A 40 -18.53 -8.35 13.18
N GLY A 41 -18.74 -9.55 13.71
CA GLY A 41 -20.05 -10.07 14.06
C GLY A 41 -20.41 -9.54 15.42
N ARG A 42 -21.26 -8.52 15.48
CA ARG A 42 -22.06 -8.24 16.66
C ARG A 42 -23.04 -9.42 16.79
N GLY A 43 -22.76 -10.32 17.71
CA GLY A 43 -23.83 -11.10 18.35
C GLY A 43 -24.57 -10.21 19.32
#